data_AF-A0A850GC33-F1
#
_entry.id   AF-A0A850GC33-F1
#
_cell.length_a   1.000
_cell.length_b   1.000
_cell.length_c   1.000
_cell.angle_alpha   90.00
_cell.angle_beta   90.00
_cell.angle_gamma   90.00
#
_symmetry.space_group_name_H-M   'P 1'
#
loop_
_entity.id
_entity.type
_entity.pdbx_description
1 polymer ?
#
loop_
_entity_poly.entity_id
_entity_poly.type
_entity_poly.pdbx_seq_one_letter_code
_entity_poly.pdbx_strand_id
1 'polypeptide(L)' 'MFFHRASRTAIFMAPIDHRASFLRRKPAREAFATVLGWEPERVIMAHGTWVDRDGRAFLEHAFRWLR' A
#
# COMPACT_ATOMS: atom_id res chain seq x y z
N MET A 1 23.71 -5.78 9.96
CA MET A 1 22.85 -6.82 10.59
C MET A 1 22.10 -7.53 9.48
N PHE A 2 22.37 -8.82 9.33
CA PHE A 2 21.93 -9.68 8.23
C PHE A 2 20.43 -10.00 8.36
N PHE A 3 19.65 -9.82 7.29
CA PHE A 3 18.30 -10.37 7.18
C PHE A 3 18.36 -11.72 6.45
N HIS A 4 18.37 -12.82 7.21
CA HIS A 4 18.17 -14.17 6.70
C HIS A 4 16.68 -14.52 6.78
N ARG A 5 16.06 -14.58 5.60
CA ARG A 5 14.83 -15.30 5.19
C ARG A 5 14.03 -16.05 6.27
N ALA A 6 12.79 -15.61 6.49
CA ALA A 6 11.65 -16.49 6.80
C ALA A 6 10.38 -15.94 6.15
N SER A 7 9.79 -16.76 5.29
CA SER A 7 8.61 -16.52 4.48
C SER A 7 7.36 -16.29 5.33
N ARG A 8 6.79 -15.08 5.24
CA ARG A 8 5.35 -14.78 5.19
C ARG A 8 5.27 -13.28 4.92
N THR A 9 4.97 -12.94 3.67
CA THR A 9 4.74 -11.59 3.19
C THR A 9 3.77 -10.90 4.15
N ALA A 10 4.27 -10.02 5.03
CA ALA A 10 3.44 -9.03 5.68
C ALA A 10 3.03 -8.03 4.59
N ILE A 11 2.07 -8.44 3.76
CA ILE A 11 1.40 -7.55 2.82
C ILE A 11 0.70 -6.54 3.71
N PHE A 12 1.23 -5.32 3.76
CA PHE A 12 0.64 -4.25 4.56
C PHE A 12 -0.69 -3.85 3.93
N MET A 13 -1.74 -4.54 4.35
CA MET A 13 -3.11 -4.16 4.09
C MET A 13 -3.59 -3.38 5.30
N ALA A 14 -4.24 -2.23 5.08
CA ALA A 14 -4.86 -1.51 6.17
C ALA A 14 -5.78 -2.44 6.98
N PRO A 15 -5.70 -2.46 8.32
CA PRO A 15 -6.66 -3.16 9.17
C PRO A 15 -8.12 -2.76 8.86
N ILE A 16 -9.09 -3.63 9.13
CA ILE A 16 -10.49 -3.40 8.72
C ILE A 16 -11.13 -2.22 9.46
N ASP A 17 -10.80 -2.07 10.73
CA ASP A 17 -11.16 -0.93 11.57
C ASP A 17 -10.60 0.38 11.02
N HIS A 18 -9.31 0.40 10.62
CA HIS A 18 -8.71 1.56 9.95
C HIS A 18 -9.45 1.91 8.64
N ARG A 19 -9.79 0.90 7.82
CA ARG A 19 -10.56 1.10 6.59
C ARG A 19 -11.96 1.65 6.84
N ALA A 20 -12.57 1.29 7.98
CA ALA A 20 -13.88 1.77 8.40
C ALA A 20 -13.85 3.22 8.88
N SER A 21 -12.72 3.70 9.43
CA SER A 21 -12.54 5.10 9.85
C SER A 21 -12.59 6.09 8.67
N PHE A 22 -12.38 5.65 7.43
CA PHE A 22 -12.56 6.47 6.22
C PHE A 22 -14.04 6.60 5.85
N LEU A 23 -14.80 7.34 6.67
CA LEU A 23 -16.25 7.58 6.47
C LEU A 23 -16.53 8.31 5.14
N ARG A 24 -15.65 9.25 4.75
CA ARG A 24 -15.68 9.93 3.45
C ARG A 24 -14.51 9.46 2.59
N ARG A 25 -14.78 8.53 1.66
CA ARG A 25 -13.73 7.93 0.81
C ARG A 25 -13.29 8.78 -0.37
N LYS A 26 -14.07 9.80 -0.79
CA LYS A 26 -13.75 10.64 -1.95
C LYS A 26 -12.36 11.31 -1.86
N PRO A 27 -11.99 12.01 -0.77
CA PRO A 27 -10.66 12.62 -0.67
C PRO A 27 -9.53 11.59 -0.69
N ALA A 28 -9.74 10.41 -0.09
CA ALA A 28 -8.76 9.33 -0.11
C ALA A 28 -8.57 8.74 -1.52
N ARG A 29 -9.64 8.63 -2.31
CA ARG A 29 -9.57 8.21 -3.72
C ARG A 29 -8.82 9.23 -4.58
N GLU A 30 -9.08 10.52 -4.39
CA GLU A 30 -8.39 11.59 -5.12
C GLU A 30 -6.89 11.61 -4.80
N ALA A 31 -6.54 11.52 -3.51
CA ALA A 31 -5.14 11.40 -3.09
C ALA A 31 -4.48 10.14 -3.66
N PHE A 32 -5.18 9.00 -3.64
CA PHE A 32 -4.68 7.75 -4.19
C PHE A 32 -4.46 7.82 -5.70
N ALA A 33 -5.34 8.49 -6.44
CA ALA A 33 -5.18 8.72 -7.87
C ALA A 33 -3.92 9.55 -8.18
N THR A 34 -3.64 10.59 -7.38
CA THR A 34 -2.40 11.37 -7.49
C THR A 34 -1.16 10.48 -7.29
N VAL A 35 -1.16 9.63 -6.26
CA VAL A 35 -0.05 8.70 -5.99
C VAL A 35 0.16 7.71 -7.13
N LEU A 36 -0.92 7.15 -7.69
CA LEU A 36 -0.82 6.25 -8.86
C LEU A 36 -0.36 6.98 -10.12
N GLY A 37 -0.67 8.27 -10.25
CA GLY A 37 -0.20 9.12 -11.36
C GLY A 37 1.30 9.40 -11.36
N TRP A 38 2.02 9.07 -10.27
CA TRP A 38 3.49 9.12 -10.23
C TRP A 38 4.16 7.92 -10.92
N GLU A 39 3.37 6.95 -11.41
CA GLU A 39 3.85 5.72 -12.03
C GLU A 39 4.91 4.98 -11.18
N PRO A 40 4.60 4.64 -9.91
CA PRO A 40 5.60 4.15 -8.97
C PRO A 40 6.10 2.75 -9.33
N GLU A 41 7.41 2.62 -9.52
CA GLU A 41 8.08 1.32 -9.69
C GLU A 41 8.37 0.63 -8.35
N ARG A 42 8.66 1.42 -7.30
CA ARG A 42 9.10 0.96 -5.98
C ARG A 42 8.32 1.68 -4.88
N VAL A 43 8.11 1.02 -3.74
CA VAL A 43 7.39 1.59 -2.59
C VAL A 43 8.18 1.33 -1.33
N ILE A 44 8.71 2.40 -0.73
CA ILE A 44 9.35 2.38 0.58
C ILE A 44 8.30 2.77 1.61
N MET A 45 7.98 1.86 2.52
CA MET A 45 7.03 2.10 3.60
C MET A 45 7.78 2.36 4.91
N ALA A 46 7.21 3.18 5.79
CA ALA A 46 7.76 3.39 7.13
C ALA A 46 7.85 2.09 7.95
N HIS A 47 6.85 1.22 7.77
CA HIS A 47 6.80 -0.11 8.35
C HIS A 47 6.36 -1.12 7.29
N GLY A 48 6.98 -2.30 7.28
CA GLY A 48 6.65 -3.38 6.35
C GLY A 48 7.81 -3.72 5.42
N THR A 49 7.52 -4.58 4.45
CA THR A 49 8.52 -5.04 3.48
C THR A 49 8.68 -3.98 2.39
N TRP A 50 9.92 -3.59 2.10
CA TRP A 50 10.20 -2.74 0.94
C TRP A 50 9.76 -3.43 -0.35
N VAL A 51 9.02 -2.71 -1.20
CA VAL A 51 8.61 -3.18 -2.53
C VAL A 51 9.60 -2.62 -3.55
N ASP A 52 10.45 -3.49 -4.08
CA ASP A 52 11.56 -3.14 -4.96
C ASP A 52 11.20 -3.18 -6.45
N ARG A 53 10.04 -3.76 -6.80
CA ARG A 53 9.44 -3.85 -8.14
C ARG A 53 7.90 -3.86 -8.06
N ASP A 54 7.24 -3.58 -9.18
CA ASP A 54 5.76 -3.63 -9.32
C ASP A 54 5.00 -2.73 -8.32
N GLY A 55 5.59 -1.58 -7.94
CA GLY A 55 5.05 -0.67 -6.95
C GLY A 55 3.61 -0.23 -7.22
N ARG A 56 3.27 0.06 -8.49
CA ARG A 56 1.91 0.37 -8.91
C ARG A 56 0.93 -0.76 -8.58
N ALA A 57 1.24 -2.00 -8.97
CA ALA A 57 0.38 -3.15 -8.74
C ALA A 57 0.22 -3.43 -7.24
N PHE A 58 1.30 -3.25 -6.47
CA PHE A 58 1.26 -3.34 -5.01
C PHE A 58 0.30 -2.30 -4.40
N LEU A 59 0.39 -1.03 -4.81
CA LEU A 59 -0.47 0.04 -4.32
C LEU A 59 -1.94 -0.18 -4.71
N GLU A 60 -2.21 -0.58 -5.95
CA GLU A 60 -3.55 -0.95 -6.41
C GLU A 60 -4.15 -2.08 -5.56
N HIS A 61 -3.35 -3.09 -5.20
CA HIS A 61 -3.79 -4.15 -4.31
C HIS A 61 -4.05 -3.65 -2.88
N ALA A 62 -3.11 -2.91 -2.30
CA ALA A 62 -3.16 -2.42 -0.92
C ALA A 62 -4.36 -1.50 -0.67
N PHE A 63 -4.70 -0.68 -1.66
CA PHE A 63 -5.79 0.30 -1.60
C PHE A 63 -7.06 -0.14 -2.34
N ARG A 64 -7.21 -1.42 -2.75
CA ARG A 64 -8.42 -1.90 -3.44
C ARG A 64 -9.74 -1.65 -2.71
N TRP A 65 -9.68 -1.48 -1.38
CA TRP A 65 -10.82 -1.15 -0.53
C TRP A 65 -11.32 0.29 -0.68
N LEU A 66 -10.53 1.16 -1.33
CA LEU A 66 -10.93 2.52 -1.72
C LEU A 66 -11.77 2.56 -2.99
N ARG A 67 -12.03 1.44 -3.67
CA ARG A 67 -13.00 1.39 -4.78
C ARG A 67 -14.37 1.95 -4.37
#